data_AF-A0A3L7WAD8-F1
#
_entry.id   AF-A0A3L7WAD8-F1
#
_cell.length_a   1.000
_cell.length_b   1.000
_cell.length_c   1.000
_cell.angle_alpha   90.00
_cell.angle_beta   90.00
_cell.angle_gamma   90.00
#
_symmetry.space_group_name_H-M   'P 1'
#
loop_
_entity.id
_entity.type
_entity.pdbx_description
1 polymer ?
#
loop_
_entity_poly.entity_id
_entity_poly.type
_entity_poly.pdbx_seq_one_letter_code
_entity_poly.pdbx_strand_id
1 'polypeptide(L)'
;MVREDAPVYSGAAREQLAEQELTAAWLLGRIPPVVIEPWQLISAGRAGRGAGPDVREAAFALPTGVVLAGDVEVHLRASDFVRHGHASDAAYRNVVLHLVFEDDRRDAGVPTALDGGGQARTVAVASLLGGSVAQLRALIALGPNGNTPCASGDPEGHLDALGREGQRRLAERTWRAGALAAQFGWIQAWQVLLERALVASAGRRRESDNERAVLLAAIGLALGPEPLAQLALLAQSRAPRVVIDALRAHVLGESRAAELGWDAVLPLLAALAAAYDDVDLARDVAALVTTWPAPRPYGRTLALSAALRVTPRRAMQTQGLLHTQDLWCSRAGCGQCPFSTGAAGESESRP
;
A
#
# COMPACT_ATOMS: atom_id res chain seq x y z
N MET A 1 -38.38 23.85 23.05
CA MET A 1 -37.88 24.32 21.75
C MET A 1 -36.36 24.43 21.84
N VAL A 2 -35.66 23.33 21.55
CA VAL A 2 -34.20 23.32 21.46
C VAL A 2 -33.88 23.40 19.97
N ARG A 3 -33.09 24.41 19.59
CA ARG A 3 -32.56 24.57 18.23
C ARG A 3 -31.44 23.56 18.02
N GLU A 4 -31.58 22.70 17.04
CA GLU A 4 -30.49 21.88 16.50
C GLU A 4 -29.74 22.73 15.47
N ASP A 5 -28.53 23.16 15.82
CA ASP A 5 -27.57 23.71 14.87
C ASP A 5 -26.87 22.55 14.15
N ALA A 6 -27.30 22.27 12.92
CA ALA A 6 -26.57 21.43 11.99
C ALA A 6 -25.28 22.15 11.53
N PRO A 7 -24.12 21.48 11.45
CA PRO A 7 -22.93 22.12 10.91
C PRO A 7 -23.11 22.33 9.40
N VAL A 8 -23.21 23.59 9.00
CA VAL A 8 -23.14 24.04 7.61
C VAL A 8 -21.71 23.77 7.11
N TYR A 9 -21.52 22.63 6.46
CA TYR A 9 -20.34 22.38 5.64
C TYR A 9 -20.61 22.93 4.23
N SER A 10 -19.88 23.99 3.89
CA SER A 10 -19.88 24.62 2.57
C SER A 10 -19.56 23.61 1.46
N GLY A 11 -20.42 23.59 0.44
CA GLY A 11 -20.27 22.76 -0.76
C GLY A 11 -19.16 23.26 -1.67
N ALA A 12 -18.17 22.39 -1.92
CA ALA A 12 -17.27 22.41 -3.09
C ALA A 12 -16.24 21.26 -3.05
N ALA A 13 -15.90 20.72 -1.87
CA ALA A 13 -14.77 19.77 -1.73
C ALA A 13 -15.12 18.27 -1.88
N ARG A 14 -16.38 17.89 -2.14
CA ARG A 14 -16.84 16.48 -2.09
C ARG A 14 -16.88 15.74 -3.44
N GLU A 15 -16.58 16.39 -4.56
CA GLU A 15 -16.80 15.84 -5.92
C GLU A 15 -15.54 15.39 -6.66
N GLN A 16 -14.33 15.72 -6.19
CA GLN A 16 -13.13 15.36 -6.93
C GLN A 16 -12.77 13.88 -6.72
N LEU A 17 -12.78 13.12 -7.80
CA LEU A 17 -12.28 11.73 -7.84
C LEU A 17 -10.75 11.75 -7.75
N ALA A 18 -10.18 10.87 -6.95
CA ALA A 18 -8.73 10.66 -6.92
C ALA A 18 -8.33 9.39 -7.68
N GLU A 19 -7.15 9.38 -8.32
CA GLU A 19 -6.62 8.20 -9.02
C GLU A 19 -6.56 6.98 -8.09
N GLN A 20 -6.22 7.21 -6.82
CA GLN A 20 -6.22 6.17 -5.79
C GLN A 20 -7.56 5.44 -5.64
N GLU A 21 -8.70 6.12 -5.84
CA GLU A 21 -10.01 5.50 -5.80
C GLU A 21 -10.21 4.57 -7.00
N LEU A 22 -9.74 4.97 -8.18
CA LEU A 22 -9.80 4.16 -9.40
C LEU A 22 -8.86 2.93 -9.31
N THR A 23 -7.65 3.11 -8.80
CA THR A 23 -6.73 2.00 -8.50
C THR A 23 -7.34 1.02 -7.50
N ALA A 24 -8.05 1.53 -6.49
CA ALA A 24 -8.74 0.69 -5.51
C ALA A 24 -9.86 -0.13 -6.17
N ALA A 25 -10.70 0.49 -7.00
CA ALA A 25 -11.74 -0.21 -7.75
C ALA A 25 -11.17 -1.33 -8.64
N TRP A 26 -10.02 -1.09 -9.28
CA TRP A 26 -9.29 -2.10 -10.04
C TRP A 26 -8.85 -3.28 -9.19
N LEU A 27 -8.10 -3.03 -8.12
CA LEU A 27 -7.54 -4.08 -7.25
C LEU A 27 -8.61 -4.88 -6.49
N LEU A 28 -9.79 -4.29 -6.30
CA LEU A 28 -10.95 -4.99 -5.74
C LEU A 28 -11.68 -5.88 -6.77
N GLY A 29 -11.32 -5.82 -8.05
CA GLY A 29 -12.07 -6.49 -9.13
C GLY A 29 -13.47 -5.89 -9.33
N ARG A 30 -13.64 -4.58 -9.05
CA ARG A 30 -14.91 -3.85 -9.14
C ARG A 30 -15.08 -3.07 -10.43
N ILE A 31 -14.03 -2.98 -11.24
CA ILE A 31 -14.14 -2.53 -12.62
C ILE A 31 -14.93 -3.59 -13.39
N PRO A 32 -16.11 -3.25 -13.97
CA PRO A 32 -16.93 -4.23 -14.68
C PRO A 32 -16.13 -4.95 -15.78
N PRO A 33 -16.23 -6.28 -15.94
CA PRO A 33 -15.44 -7.03 -16.93
C PRO A 33 -15.60 -6.51 -18.36
N VAL A 34 -16.79 -6.00 -18.72
CA VAL A 34 -17.09 -5.41 -20.02
C VAL A 34 -16.18 -4.23 -20.38
N VAL A 35 -15.62 -3.54 -19.38
CA VAL A 35 -14.68 -2.43 -19.54
C VAL A 35 -13.40 -2.89 -20.26
N ILE A 36 -12.94 -4.10 -19.95
CA ILE A 36 -11.66 -4.65 -20.44
C ILE A 36 -11.83 -5.68 -21.56
N GLU A 37 -13.08 -6.01 -21.93
CA GLU A 37 -13.36 -6.91 -23.05
C GLU A 37 -12.63 -6.48 -24.33
N PRO A 38 -12.10 -7.40 -25.14
CA PRO A 38 -12.35 -8.84 -25.06
C PRO A 38 -11.34 -9.58 -24.17
N TRP A 39 -10.55 -8.88 -23.34
CA TRP A 39 -9.61 -9.50 -22.41
C TRP A 39 -10.35 -9.98 -21.16
N GLN A 40 -10.05 -11.20 -20.72
CA GLN A 40 -10.56 -11.73 -19.45
C GLN A 40 -9.52 -11.51 -18.36
N LEU A 41 -9.91 -10.88 -17.25
CA LEU A 41 -9.01 -10.68 -16.12
C LEU A 41 -8.71 -12.03 -15.43
N ILE A 42 -7.45 -12.43 -15.39
CA ILE A 42 -6.97 -13.57 -14.60
C ILE A 42 -6.51 -13.08 -13.23
N SER A 43 -5.76 -11.97 -13.19
CA SER A 43 -5.29 -11.35 -11.96
C SER A 43 -5.27 -9.84 -12.08
N ALA A 44 -5.82 -9.14 -11.08
CA ALA A 44 -5.74 -7.68 -10.98
C ALA A 44 -4.32 -7.17 -10.71
N GLY A 45 -3.37 -8.05 -10.37
CA GLY A 45 -2.01 -7.66 -10.00
C GLY A 45 -1.91 -7.13 -8.56
N ARG A 46 -0.82 -6.41 -8.29
CA ARG A 46 -0.48 -5.88 -6.96
C ARG A 46 -0.25 -4.38 -7.06
N ALA A 47 -0.74 -3.61 -6.10
CA ALA A 47 -0.45 -2.18 -6.05
C ALA A 47 1.06 -1.91 -6.12
N GLY A 48 1.46 -1.01 -7.01
CA GLY A 48 2.81 -0.51 -7.15
C GLY A 48 3.30 0.12 -5.85
N ARG A 49 4.62 0.03 -5.62
CA ARG A 49 5.30 0.70 -4.51
C ARG A 49 6.41 1.57 -5.09
N GLY A 50 6.34 2.88 -4.84
CA GLY A 50 7.33 3.82 -5.33
C GLY A 50 7.08 4.25 -6.79
N ALA A 51 8.15 4.62 -7.48
CA ALA A 51 8.11 5.04 -8.88
C ALA A 51 7.73 3.89 -9.85
N GLY A 52 7.14 4.25 -10.97
CA GLY A 52 6.62 3.31 -11.98
C GLY A 52 5.12 3.07 -11.82
N PRO A 53 4.58 2.01 -12.47
CA PRO A 53 3.14 1.85 -12.62
C PRO A 53 2.36 1.68 -11.32
N ASP A 54 1.12 2.17 -11.29
CA ASP A 54 0.21 2.08 -10.12
C ASP A 54 -0.12 0.65 -9.70
N VAL A 55 -0.11 -0.30 -10.64
CA VAL A 55 -0.35 -1.72 -10.39
C VAL A 55 0.64 -2.53 -11.22
N ARG A 56 1.25 -3.53 -10.58
CA ARG A 56 2.23 -4.41 -11.21
C ARG A 56 1.69 -5.83 -11.35
N GLU A 57 2.17 -6.52 -12.38
CA GLU A 57 1.94 -7.96 -12.59
C GLU A 57 0.45 -8.34 -12.70
N ALA A 58 -0.36 -7.51 -13.36
CA ALA A 58 -1.69 -7.91 -13.78
C ALA A 58 -1.60 -8.95 -14.91
N ALA A 59 -2.61 -9.82 -15.01
CA ALA A 59 -2.65 -10.88 -16.01
C ALA A 59 -4.03 -11.01 -16.64
N PHE A 60 -4.04 -11.23 -17.96
CA PHE A 60 -5.22 -11.28 -18.79
C PHE A 60 -5.18 -12.49 -19.73
N ALA A 61 -6.30 -13.19 -19.91
CA ALA A 61 -6.50 -14.10 -21.02
C ALA A 61 -7.00 -13.31 -22.23
N LEU A 62 -6.25 -13.37 -23.33
CA LEU A 62 -6.65 -12.83 -24.62
C LEU A 62 -7.68 -13.77 -25.28
N PRO A 63 -8.49 -13.31 -26.25
CA PRO A 63 -9.44 -14.16 -26.97
C PRO A 63 -8.81 -15.37 -27.66
N THR A 64 -7.52 -15.29 -27.98
CA THR A 64 -6.72 -16.38 -28.57
C THR A 64 -6.37 -17.49 -27.57
N GLY A 65 -6.63 -17.29 -26.27
CA GLY A 65 -6.21 -18.18 -25.18
C GLY A 65 -4.80 -17.90 -24.65
N VAL A 66 -4.05 -16.97 -25.26
CA VAL A 66 -2.73 -16.57 -24.76
C VAL A 66 -2.88 -15.69 -23.52
N VAL A 67 -2.03 -15.91 -22.52
CA VAL A 67 -1.96 -15.06 -21.33
C VAL A 67 -1.02 -13.90 -21.59
N LEU A 68 -1.54 -12.67 -21.44
CA LEU A 68 -0.77 -11.44 -21.42
C LEU A 68 -0.59 -10.98 -19.97
N ALA A 69 0.66 -10.78 -19.55
CA ALA A 69 1.00 -10.23 -18.24
C ALA A 69 1.73 -8.90 -18.40
N GLY A 70 1.47 -7.97 -17.49
CA GLY A 70 2.12 -6.66 -17.48
C GLY A 70 1.56 -5.75 -16.40
N ASP A 71 1.90 -4.48 -16.49
CA ASP A 71 1.53 -3.49 -15.49
C ASP A 71 0.27 -2.71 -15.91
N VAL A 72 -0.43 -2.13 -14.94
CA VAL A 72 -1.57 -1.23 -15.17
C VAL A 72 -1.26 0.14 -14.60
N GLU A 73 -1.40 1.16 -15.45
CA GLU A 73 -1.25 2.55 -15.04
C GLU A 73 -2.62 3.22 -14.94
N VAL A 74 -2.83 4.04 -13.91
CA VAL A 74 -4.13 4.63 -13.60
C VAL A 74 -4.06 6.15 -13.64
N HIS A 75 -4.98 6.77 -14.38
CA HIS A 75 -5.10 8.24 -14.39
C HIS A 75 -6.58 8.65 -14.35
N LEU A 76 -6.87 9.91 -14.05
CA LEU A 76 -8.23 10.44 -14.26
C LEU A 76 -8.49 10.72 -15.74
N ARG A 77 -7.47 11.22 -16.45
CA ARG A 77 -7.54 11.57 -17.87
C ARG A 77 -6.49 10.81 -18.67
N ALA A 78 -6.84 10.39 -19.89
CA ALA A 78 -5.89 9.69 -20.75
C ALA A 78 -4.72 10.57 -21.21
N SER A 79 -4.95 11.87 -21.44
CA SER A 79 -3.90 12.81 -21.81
C SER A 79 -2.78 12.94 -20.77
N ASP A 80 -3.07 12.61 -19.50
CA ASP A 80 -2.12 12.74 -18.39
C ASP A 80 -0.93 11.77 -18.52
N PHE A 81 -1.11 10.64 -19.18
CA PHE A 81 -0.02 9.66 -19.39
C PHE A 81 1.15 10.25 -20.17
N VAL A 82 0.86 10.99 -21.25
CA VAL A 82 1.89 11.67 -22.04
C VAL A 82 2.36 12.94 -21.33
N ARG A 83 1.44 13.69 -20.69
CA ARG A 83 1.77 14.91 -19.94
C ARG A 83 2.79 14.65 -18.83
N HIS A 84 2.68 13.51 -18.15
CA HIS A 84 3.61 13.09 -17.10
C HIS A 84 4.89 12.43 -17.64
N GLY A 85 5.00 12.23 -18.96
CA GLY A 85 6.17 11.65 -19.61
C GLY A 85 6.27 10.12 -19.51
N HIS A 86 5.20 9.44 -19.08
CA HIS A 86 5.22 7.98 -18.89
C HIS A 86 5.44 7.22 -20.20
N ALA A 87 4.93 7.75 -21.32
CA ALA A 87 5.13 7.15 -22.65
C ALA A 87 6.61 7.00 -23.04
N SER A 88 7.48 7.89 -22.54
CA SER A 88 8.92 7.89 -22.82
C SER A 88 9.77 7.40 -21.64
N ASP A 89 9.15 6.94 -20.55
CA ASP A 89 9.86 6.50 -19.36
C ASP A 89 9.95 4.97 -19.34
N ALA A 90 11.18 4.46 -19.35
CA ALA A 90 11.48 3.04 -19.34
C ALA A 90 10.92 2.29 -18.11
N ALA A 91 10.53 2.98 -17.04
CA ALA A 91 9.81 2.40 -15.90
C ALA A 91 8.39 1.93 -16.26
N TYR A 92 7.79 2.47 -17.32
CA TYR A 92 6.41 2.19 -17.77
C TYR A 92 6.35 1.30 -19.02
N ARG A 93 7.50 0.81 -19.52
CA ARG A 93 7.58 -0.01 -20.75
C ARG A 93 6.74 -1.30 -20.70
N ASN A 94 6.44 -1.78 -19.50
CA ASN A 94 5.68 -3.01 -19.26
C ASN A 94 4.17 -2.74 -19.05
N VAL A 95 3.71 -1.49 -19.16
CA VAL A 95 2.29 -1.17 -19.02
C VAL A 95 1.53 -1.78 -20.20
N VAL A 96 0.57 -2.66 -19.91
CA VAL A 96 -0.29 -3.28 -20.92
C VAL A 96 -1.68 -2.66 -20.95
N LEU A 97 -2.10 -2.04 -19.84
CA LEU A 97 -3.39 -1.38 -19.69
C LEU A 97 -3.20 -0.01 -19.04
N HIS A 98 -3.75 1.01 -19.67
CA HIS A 98 -3.90 2.36 -19.12
C HIS A 98 -5.36 2.57 -18.76
N LEU A 99 -5.68 2.39 -17.48
CA LEU A 99 -7.03 2.52 -16.95
C LEU A 99 -7.29 3.98 -16.59
N VAL A 100 -8.30 4.58 -17.21
CA VAL A 100 -8.63 5.98 -16.98
C VAL A 100 -10.06 6.16 -16.53
N PHE A 101 -10.33 7.24 -15.79
CA PHE A 101 -11.72 7.62 -15.58
C PHE A 101 -12.34 8.07 -16.91
N GLU A 102 -11.69 9.03 -17.59
CA GLU A 102 -12.12 9.57 -18.88
C GLU A 102 -10.99 9.51 -19.91
N ASP A 103 -11.31 9.10 -21.14
CA ASP A 103 -10.40 9.25 -22.28
C ASP A 103 -10.71 10.55 -23.01
N ASP A 104 -10.00 11.62 -22.63
CA ASP A 104 -10.17 12.99 -23.11
C ASP A 104 -9.40 13.28 -24.42
N ARG A 105 -8.78 12.26 -25.01
CA ARG A 105 -8.03 12.38 -26.26
C ARG A 105 -8.97 12.45 -27.46
N ARG A 106 -8.50 13.06 -28.55
CA ARG A 106 -9.26 13.14 -29.80
C ARG A 106 -9.44 11.78 -30.46
N ASP A 107 -8.50 10.87 -30.23
CA ASP A 107 -8.41 9.51 -30.72
C ASP A 107 -8.69 8.50 -29.59
N ALA A 108 -9.76 8.73 -28.83
CA ALA A 108 -10.14 7.89 -27.71
C ALA A 108 -10.20 6.39 -28.08
N GLY A 109 -9.67 5.54 -27.19
CA GLY A 109 -9.54 4.09 -27.39
C GLY A 109 -8.31 3.65 -28.19
N VAL A 110 -7.55 4.56 -28.80
CA VAL A 110 -6.27 4.21 -29.45
C VAL A 110 -5.21 3.90 -28.37
N PRO A 111 -4.48 2.76 -28.48
CA PRO A 111 -3.40 2.44 -27.55
C PRO A 111 -2.27 3.47 -27.57
N THR A 112 -1.72 3.77 -26.41
CA THR A 112 -0.57 4.68 -26.27
C THR A 112 0.72 3.91 -26.54
N ALA A 113 1.54 4.38 -27.48
CA ALA A 113 2.87 3.81 -27.72
C ALA A 113 3.81 4.07 -26.54
N LEU A 114 4.65 3.07 -26.23
CA LEU A 114 5.58 3.10 -25.11
C LEU A 114 7.03 3.05 -25.59
N ASP A 115 7.93 3.53 -24.73
CA ASP A 115 9.36 3.30 -24.86
C ASP A 115 9.65 1.79 -25.00
N GLY A 116 10.57 1.44 -25.91
CA GLY A 116 10.86 0.05 -26.24
C GLY A 116 9.88 -0.63 -27.21
N GLY A 117 8.91 0.10 -27.77
CA GLY A 117 8.05 -0.37 -28.87
C GLY A 117 6.76 -1.09 -28.44
N GLY A 118 6.46 -1.12 -27.13
CA GLY A 118 5.20 -1.63 -26.60
C GLY A 118 4.02 -0.69 -26.82
N GLN A 119 2.81 -1.15 -26.47
CA GLN A 119 1.61 -0.34 -26.48
C GLN A 119 0.78 -0.59 -25.22
N ALA A 120 0.35 0.48 -24.56
CA ALA A 120 -0.61 0.44 -23.46
C ALA A 120 -2.02 0.62 -24.02
N ARG A 121 -2.86 -0.41 -23.88
CA ARG A 121 -4.29 -0.31 -24.23
C ARG A 121 -4.98 0.66 -23.30
N THR A 122 -5.63 1.71 -23.80
CA THR A 122 -6.37 2.67 -22.96
C THR A 122 -7.82 2.27 -22.82
N VAL A 123 -8.34 2.31 -21.59
CA VAL A 123 -9.71 1.92 -21.27
C VAL A 123 -10.31 2.92 -20.28
N ALA A 124 -11.46 3.50 -20.64
CA ALA A 124 -12.17 4.49 -19.83
C ALA A 124 -13.35 3.86 -19.06
N VAL A 125 -13.46 4.20 -17.77
CA VAL A 125 -14.50 3.65 -16.89
C VAL A 125 -15.75 4.54 -16.83
N ALA A 126 -15.62 5.85 -17.08
CA ALA A 126 -16.72 6.81 -16.95
C ALA A 126 -17.92 6.48 -17.86
N SER A 127 -17.68 6.02 -19.09
CA SER A 127 -18.75 5.68 -20.04
C SER A 127 -19.70 4.61 -19.52
N LEU A 128 -19.20 3.67 -18.72
CA LEU A 128 -19.97 2.56 -18.16
C LEU A 128 -20.63 2.89 -16.82
N LEU A 129 -20.17 3.94 -16.15
CA LEU A 129 -20.75 4.47 -14.91
C LEU A 129 -21.62 5.73 -15.14
N GLY A 130 -21.95 6.04 -16.40
CA GLY A 130 -22.67 7.26 -16.77
C GLY A 130 -21.98 8.55 -16.28
N GLY A 131 -20.65 8.54 -16.17
CA GLY A 131 -19.84 9.63 -15.61
C GLY A 131 -19.94 9.80 -14.09
N SER A 132 -20.62 8.90 -13.37
CA SER A 132 -20.91 9.07 -11.95
C SER A 132 -19.77 8.59 -11.04
N VAL A 133 -19.07 9.55 -10.43
CA VAL A 133 -18.12 9.29 -9.34
C VAL A 133 -18.81 8.61 -8.15
N ALA A 134 -20.07 8.94 -7.89
CA ALA A 134 -20.85 8.31 -6.82
C ALA A 134 -21.08 6.81 -7.08
N GLN A 135 -21.32 6.40 -8.34
CA GLN A 135 -21.43 4.99 -8.68
C GLN A 135 -20.10 4.25 -8.52
N LEU A 136 -18.97 4.85 -8.91
CA LEU A 136 -17.64 4.27 -8.66
C LEU A 136 -17.40 4.04 -7.17
N ARG A 137 -17.69 5.05 -6.33
CA ARG A 137 -17.57 4.95 -4.88
C ARG A 137 -18.51 3.90 -4.29
N ALA A 138 -19.73 3.76 -4.83
CA ALA A 138 -20.64 2.70 -4.43
C ALA A 138 -20.07 1.31 -4.75
N LEU A 139 -19.46 1.12 -5.93
CA LEU A 139 -18.79 -0.15 -6.29
C LEU A 139 -17.59 -0.45 -5.38
N ILE A 140 -16.77 0.55 -5.05
CA ILE A 140 -15.65 0.41 -4.10
C ILE A 140 -16.16 -0.01 -2.73
N ALA A 141 -17.26 0.58 -2.27
CA ALA A 141 -17.87 0.28 -0.97
C ALA A 141 -18.35 -1.17 -0.85
N LEU A 142 -18.58 -1.87 -1.97
CA LEU A 142 -18.90 -3.30 -1.96
C LEU A 142 -17.70 -4.20 -1.56
N GLY A 143 -16.48 -3.65 -1.44
CA GLY A 143 -15.28 -4.43 -1.11
C GLY A 143 -14.80 -5.33 -2.26
N PRO A 144 -14.00 -6.38 -2.02
CA PRO A 144 -13.50 -7.26 -3.10
C PRO A 144 -14.61 -8.07 -3.77
N ASN A 145 -14.48 -8.33 -5.07
CA ASN A 145 -15.44 -9.12 -5.83
C ASN A 145 -15.41 -10.60 -5.39
N GLY A 146 -16.53 -11.11 -4.85
CA GLY A 146 -16.69 -12.45 -4.28
C GLY A 146 -18.06 -12.62 -3.60
N ASN A 147 -18.58 -13.85 -3.52
CA ASN A 147 -19.96 -14.18 -3.14
C ASN A 147 -20.24 -14.31 -1.62
N THR A 148 -19.45 -13.67 -0.76
CA THR A 148 -19.70 -13.66 0.69
C THR A 148 -19.60 -12.24 1.21
N PRO A 149 -20.41 -11.84 2.22
CA PRO A 149 -20.30 -10.52 2.81
C PRO A 149 -18.86 -10.26 3.26
N CYS A 150 -18.22 -9.27 2.66
CA CYS A 150 -17.00 -8.70 3.20
C CYS A 150 -17.36 -8.04 4.53
N ALA A 151 -16.51 -8.21 5.55
CA ALA A 151 -16.63 -7.49 6.82
C ALA A 151 -17.84 -7.88 7.69
N SER A 152 -18.00 -9.18 7.96
CA SER A 152 -18.94 -9.60 9.00
C SER A 152 -18.42 -9.26 10.38
N GLY A 153 -19.20 -8.52 11.16
CA GLY A 153 -18.82 -8.10 12.50
C GLY A 153 -18.91 -6.59 12.68
N ASP A 154 -18.54 -6.14 13.86
CA ASP A 154 -18.50 -4.73 14.22
C ASP A 154 -17.11 -4.10 13.90
N PRO A 155 -17.05 -2.77 13.74
CA PRO A 155 -15.80 -2.06 13.44
C PRO A 155 -14.68 -2.24 14.47
N GLU A 156 -15.00 -2.44 15.75
CA GLU A 156 -14.00 -2.60 16.81
C GLU A 156 -13.33 -3.97 16.69
N GLY A 157 -14.13 -5.03 16.52
CA GLY A 157 -13.64 -6.37 16.20
C GLY A 157 -12.78 -6.41 14.93
N HIS A 158 -13.11 -5.60 13.91
CA HIS A 158 -12.29 -5.46 12.72
C HIS A 158 -10.94 -4.78 13.00
N LEU A 159 -10.91 -3.73 13.82
CA LEU A 159 -9.65 -3.06 14.20
C LEU A 159 -8.71 -4.01 14.96
N ASP A 160 -9.26 -4.88 15.81
CA ASP A 160 -8.50 -5.90 16.52
C ASP A 160 -7.98 -7.00 15.59
N ALA A 161 -8.81 -7.47 14.67
CA ALA A 161 -8.40 -8.42 13.63
C ALA A 161 -7.30 -7.83 12.73
N LEU A 162 -7.42 -6.57 12.34
CA LEU A 162 -6.35 -5.85 11.63
C LEU A 162 -5.08 -5.72 12.49
N GLY A 163 -5.22 -5.51 13.80
CA GLY A 163 -4.09 -5.55 14.73
C GLY A 163 -3.33 -6.87 14.66
N ARG A 164 -4.03 -8.00 14.69
CA ARG A 164 -3.43 -9.34 14.57
C ARG A 164 -2.77 -9.56 13.21
N GLU A 165 -3.41 -9.14 12.12
CA GLU A 165 -2.82 -9.24 10.78
C GLU A 165 -1.58 -8.33 10.64
N GLY A 166 -1.60 -7.16 11.25
CA GLY A 166 -0.43 -6.28 11.35
C GLY A 166 0.72 -6.96 12.09
N GLN A 167 0.43 -7.66 13.19
CA GLN A 167 1.44 -8.39 13.96
C GLN A 167 2.07 -9.52 13.14
N ARG A 168 1.27 -10.29 12.39
CA ARG A 168 1.79 -11.32 11.46
C ARG A 168 2.73 -10.69 10.43
N ARG A 169 2.33 -9.59 9.81
CA ARG A 169 3.16 -8.86 8.85
C ARG A 169 4.46 -8.33 9.46
N LEU A 170 4.43 -7.83 10.70
CA LEU A 170 5.62 -7.41 11.42
C LEU A 170 6.54 -8.60 11.70
N ALA A 171 5.99 -9.73 12.17
CA ALA A 171 6.76 -10.95 12.43
C ALA A 171 7.47 -11.48 11.17
N GLU A 172 6.80 -11.47 10.01
CA GLU A 172 7.44 -11.81 8.73
C GLU A 172 8.61 -10.89 8.39
N ARG A 173 8.46 -9.58 8.65
CA ARG A 173 9.53 -8.60 8.41
C ARG A 173 10.69 -8.76 9.40
N THR A 174 10.39 -9.04 10.66
CA THR A 174 11.38 -9.34 11.70
C THR A 174 12.18 -10.59 11.31
N TRP A 175 11.51 -11.66 10.88
CA TRP A 175 12.19 -12.86 10.38
C TRP A 175 13.11 -12.56 9.19
N ARG A 176 12.64 -11.78 8.20
CA ARG A 176 13.47 -11.37 7.06
C ARG A 176 14.66 -10.51 7.47
N ALA A 177 14.50 -9.63 8.44
CA ALA A 177 15.59 -8.81 8.97
C ALA A 177 16.65 -9.68 9.66
N GLY A 178 16.22 -10.64 10.50
CA GLY A 178 17.12 -11.60 11.14
C GLY A 178 17.85 -12.49 10.14
N ALA A 179 17.15 -13.00 9.11
CA ALA A 179 17.76 -13.80 8.05
C ALA A 179 18.82 -13.00 7.27
N LEU A 180 18.55 -11.73 6.98
CA LEU A 180 19.50 -10.84 6.32
C LEU A 180 20.73 -10.58 7.20
N ALA A 181 20.54 -10.37 8.51
CA ALA A 181 21.62 -10.18 9.46
C ALA A 181 22.46 -11.44 9.65
N ALA A 182 21.85 -12.63 9.67
CA ALA A 182 22.58 -13.90 9.71
C ALA A 182 23.45 -14.11 8.46
N GLN A 183 23.00 -13.63 7.31
CA GLN A 183 23.74 -13.79 6.05
C GLN A 183 24.87 -12.76 5.88
N PHE A 184 24.65 -11.50 6.25
CA PHE A 184 25.56 -10.40 5.91
C PHE A 184 26.08 -9.58 7.11
N GLY A 185 25.62 -9.88 8.32
CA GLY A 185 25.86 -9.07 9.51
C GLY A 185 24.81 -7.97 9.71
N TRP A 186 24.69 -7.51 10.96
CA TRP A 186 23.64 -6.55 11.36
C TRP A 186 23.76 -5.18 10.69
N ILE A 187 24.98 -4.69 10.46
CA ILE A 187 25.21 -3.38 9.83
C ILE A 187 24.80 -3.41 8.36
N GLN A 188 25.17 -4.45 7.61
CA GLN A 188 24.75 -4.62 6.22
C GLN A 188 23.23 -4.83 6.13
N ALA A 189 22.64 -5.58 7.06
CA ALA A 189 21.20 -5.74 7.13
C ALA A 189 20.48 -4.40 7.35
N TRP A 190 20.99 -3.56 8.25
CA TRP A 190 20.51 -2.20 8.44
C TRP A 190 20.55 -1.37 7.16
N GLN A 191 21.70 -1.34 6.48
CA GLN A 191 21.87 -0.55 5.25
C GLN A 191 20.86 -0.95 4.17
N VAL A 192 20.71 -2.26 3.94
CA VAL A 192 19.79 -2.79 2.93
C VAL A 192 18.32 -2.49 3.30
N LEU A 193 17.94 -2.65 4.57
CA LEU A 193 16.57 -2.35 5.02
C LEU A 193 16.27 -0.85 4.93
N LEU A 194 17.22 -0.01 5.34
CA LEU A 194 17.10 1.44 5.26
C LEU A 194 16.92 1.91 3.81
N GLU A 195 17.75 1.41 2.90
CA GLU A 195 17.65 1.75 1.48
C GLU A 195 16.30 1.33 0.88
N ARG A 196 15.87 0.08 1.16
CA ARG A 196 14.55 -0.41 0.71
C ARG A 196 13.39 0.42 1.26
N ALA A 197 13.45 0.78 2.54
CA ALA A 197 12.44 1.62 3.18
C ALA A 197 12.45 3.05 2.61
N LEU A 198 13.63 3.61 2.34
CA LEU A 198 13.78 4.92 1.72
C LEU A 198 13.14 4.97 0.33
N VAL A 199 13.45 3.99 -0.52
CA VAL A 199 12.86 3.84 -1.86
C VAL A 199 11.34 3.67 -1.77
N ALA A 200 10.86 2.82 -0.86
CA ALA A 200 9.42 2.61 -0.69
C ALA A 200 8.68 3.87 -0.21
N SER A 201 9.30 4.65 0.68
CA SER A 201 8.72 5.89 1.23
C SER A 201 8.67 7.06 0.25
N ALA A 202 9.39 6.98 -0.89
CA ALA A 202 9.40 8.04 -1.89
C ALA A 202 8.02 8.20 -2.57
N GLY A 203 7.22 7.13 -2.63
CA GLY A 203 5.94 7.12 -3.34
C GLY A 203 6.15 7.51 -4.81
N ARG A 204 5.39 8.50 -5.29
CA ARG A 204 5.51 9.02 -6.67
C ARG A 204 6.65 10.03 -6.87
N ARG A 205 7.44 10.34 -5.84
CA ARG A 205 8.59 11.25 -6.00
C ARG A 205 9.66 10.56 -6.82
N ARG A 206 10.14 11.25 -7.86
CA ARG A 206 11.33 10.83 -8.59
C ARG A 206 12.56 11.29 -7.80
N GLU A 207 13.30 10.34 -7.26
CA GLU A 207 14.55 10.60 -6.53
C GLU A 207 15.69 9.90 -7.27
N SER A 208 16.68 10.66 -7.70
CA SER A 208 17.91 10.15 -8.30
C SER A 208 18.74 9.35 -7.28
N ASP A 209 19.64 8.51 -7.79
CA ASP A 209 20.53 7.71 -6.95
C ASP A 209 21.39 8.59 -6.04
N ASN A 210 21.81 9.76 -6.53
CA ASN A 210 22.57 10.74 -5.75
C ASN A 210 21.73 11.37 -4.62
N GLU A 211 20.48 11.75 -4.89
CA GLU A 211 19.58 12.26 -3.84
C GLU A 211 19.35 11.21 -2.76
N ARG A 212 19.16 9.94 -3.15
CA ARG A 212 19.01 8.84 -2.18
C ARG A 212 20.28 8.62 -1.38
N ALA A 213 21.45 8.65 -2.01
CA ALA A 213 22.73 8.54 -1.31
C ALA A 213 22.94 9.66 -0.29
N VAL A 214 22.56 10.90 -0.61
CA VAL A 214 22.62 12.05 0.31
C VAL A 214 21.70 11.83 1.52
N LEU A 215 20.47 11.34 1.30
CA LEU A 215 19.54 11.05 2.39
C LEU A 215 20.07 9.92 3.31
N LEU A 216 20.60 8.84 2.74
CA LEU A 216 21.20 7.74 3.50
C LEU A 216 22.41 8.21 4.32
N ALA A 217 23.28 9.03 3.73
CA ALA A 217 24.44 9.58 4.40
C ALA A 217 24.04 10.51 5.56
N ALA A 218 23.03 11.37 5.37
CA ALA A 218 22.51 12.25 6.42
C ALA A 218 21.96 11.45 7.61
N ILE A 219 21.18 10.39 7.34
CA ILE A 219 20.68 9.48 8.39
C ILE A 219 21.83 8.78 9.12
N GLY A 220 22.83 8.29 8.39
CA GLY A 220 24.03 7.68 8.97
C GLY A 220 24.77 8.64 9.90
N LEU A 221 24.99 9.89 9.47
CA LEU A 221 25.62 10.92 10.30
C LEU A 221 24.81 11.25 11.55
N ALA A 222 23.49 11.32 11.45
CA ALA A 222 22.61 11.60 12.59
C ALA A 222 22.61 10.46 13.63
N LEU A 223 22.77 9.21 13.18
CA LEU A 223 22.85 8.03 14.07
C LEU A 223 24.28 7.75 14.58
N GLY A 224 25.29 8.37 13.98
CA GLY A 224 26.68 8.21 14.38
C GLY A 224 27.32 6.89 13.90
N PRO A 225 28.53 6.57 14.40
CA PRO A 225 29.32 5.44 13.92
C PRO A 225 28.74 4.06 14.30
N GLU A 226 27.91 4.01 15.33
CA GLU A 226 27.29 2.79 15.88
C GLU A 226 25.75 2.88 15.76
N PRO A 227 25.19 2.86 14.54
CA PRO A 227 23.78 3.20 14.32
C PRO A 227 22.82 2.25 15.04
N LEU A 228 23.17 0.97 15.20
CA LEU A 228 22.32 0.00 15.89
C LEU A 228 22.26 0.26 17.39
N ALA A 229 23.39 0.55 18.02
CA ALA A 229 23.45 0.90 19.43
C ALA A 229 22.68 2.21 19.68
N GLN A 230 22.83 3.19 18.79
CA GLN A 230 22.07 4.45 18.87
C GLN A 230 20.56 4.22 18.72
N LEU A 231 20.12 3.39 17.78
CA LEU A 231 18.70 3.06 17.61
C LEU A 231 18.13 2.31 18.82
N ALA A 232 18.88 1.37 19.39
CA ALA A 232 18.49 0.67 20.61
C ALA A 232 18.36 1.63 21.80
N LEU A 233 19.29 2.58 21.95
CA LEU A 233 19.23 3.63 22.97
C LEU A 233 18.00 4.54 22.78
N LEU A 234 17.72 4.98 21.56
CA LEU A 234 16.53 5.79 21.26
C LEU A 234 15.23 5.04 21.57
N ALA A 235 15.21 3.71 21.38
CA ALA A 235 14.05 2.88 21.65
C ALA A 235 13.66 2.83 23.14
N GLN A 236 14.62 2.99 24.05
CA GLN A 236 14.38 3.03 25.51
C GLN A 236 13.42 4.15 25.93
N SER A 237 13.34 5.23 25.13
CA SER A 237 12.37 6.30 25.36
C SER A 237 10.91 5.83 25.25
N ARG A 238 10.67 4.71 24.54
CA ARG A 238 9.34 4.17 24.17
C ARG A 238 8.44 5.19 23.48
N ALA A 239 9.04 6.25 22.93
CA ALA A 239 8.35 7.35 22.27
C ALA A 239 8.69 7.31 20.78
N PRO A 240 7.73 6.95 19.89
CA PRO A 240 7.98 6.92 18.44
C PRO A 240 8.62 8.19 17.90
N ARG A 241 8.21 9.36 18.43
CA ARG A 241 8.72 10.67 18.03
C ARG A 241 10.24 10.80 18.17
N VAL A 242 10.83 10.22 19.21
CA VAL A 242 12.30 10.28 19.44
C VAL A 242 13.05 9.54 18.34
N VAL A 243 12.58 8.35 17.96
CA VAL A 243 13.16 7.56 16.87
C VAL A 243 12.92 8.24 15.51
N ILE A 244 11.70 8.73 15.28
CA ILE A 244 11.32 9.42 14.05
C ILE A 244 12.17 10.68 13.86
N ASP A 245 12.34 11.51 14.89
CA ASP A 245 13.11 12.74 14.80
C ASP A 245 14.60 12.49 14.52
N ALA A 246 15.17 11.41 15.05
CA ALA A 246 16.53 10.99 14.67
C ALA A 246 16.63 10.59 13.18
N LEU A 247 15.66 9.82 12.67
CA LEU A 247 15.61 9.43 11.26
C LEU A 247 15.33 10.59 10.29
N ARG A 248 14.80 11.71 10.78
CA ARG A 248 14.62 12.91 9.95
C ARG A 248 15.95 13.46 9.46
N ALA A 249 17.01 13.38 10.28
CA ALA A 249 18.34 13.92 9.98
C ALA A 249 18.30 15.36 9.40
N HIS A 250 17.31 16.16 9.82
CA HIS A 250 16.97 17.49 9.30
C HIS A 250 16.68 17.61 7.80
N VAL A 251 16.69 16.51 7.04
CA VAL A 251 16.49 16.48 5.58
C VAL A 251 15.21 15.78 5.16
N LEU A 252 14.75 14.82 5.96
CA LEU A 252 13.60 13.97 5.65
C LEU A 252 12.34 14.48 6.37
N GLY A 253 11.21 14.48 5.64
CA GLY A 253 9.91 14.81 6.21
C GLY A 253 9.43 13.76 7.21
N GLU A 254 8.64 14.20 8.21
CA GLU A 254 8.18 13.37 9.32
C GLU A 254 7.46 12.08 8.88
N SER A 255 6.56 12.16 7.89
CA SER A 255 5.83 10.99 7.37
C SER A 255 6.79 9.92 6.84
N ARG A 256 7.81 10.33 6.08
CA ARG A 256 8.79 9.39 5.51
C ARG A 256 9.66 8.80 6.61
N ALA A 257 10.13 9.62 7.55
CA ALA A 257 10.88 9.12 8.70
C ALA A 257 10.08 8.10 9.53
N ALA A 258 8.77 8.32 9.71
CA ALA A 258 7.89 7.36 10.36
C ALA A 258 7.74 6.05 9.58
N GLU A 259 7.67 6.11 8.24
CA GLU A 259 7.67 4.93 7.37
C GLU A 259 9.00 4.18 7.44
N LEU A 260 10.15 4.87 7.43
CA LEU A 260 11.47 4.26 7.62
C LEU A 260 11.58 3.53 8.97
N GLY A 261 11.10 4.16 10.04
CA GLY A 261 11.12 3.54 11.36
C GLY A 261 10.31 2.25 11.40
N TRP A 262 9.11 2.25 10.80
CA TRP A 262 8.27 1.05 10.74
C TRP A 262 8.80 -0.03 9.80
N ASP A 263 9.31 0.34 8.62
CA ASP A 263 9.70 -0.62 7.57
C ASP A 263 11.12 -1.16 7.76
N ALA A 264 12.02 -0.42 8.44
CA ALA A 264 13.41 -0.81 8.65
C ALA A 264 13.79 -0.96 10.13
N VAL A 265 13.52 0.05 10.98
CA VAL A 265 14.04 0.07 12.36
C VAL A 265 13.35 -0.96 13.25
N LEU A 266 12.02 -0.93 13.37
CA LEU A 266 11.29 -1.79 14.30
C LEU A 266 11.49 -3.29 14.00
N PRO A 267 11.43 -3.78 12.74
CA PRO A 267 11.68 -5.18 12.44
C PRO A 267 13.13 -5.59 12.75
N LEU A 268 14.09 -4.70 12.47
CA LEU A 268 15.51 -4.97 12.73
C LEU A 268 15.82 -5.02 14.23
N LEU A 269 15.32 -4.07 15.04
CA LEU A 269 15.51 -4.08 16.49
C LEU A 269 14.79 -5.26 17.14
N ALA A 270 13.60 -5.64 16.67
CA ALA A 270 12.91 -6.85 17.12
C ALA A 270 13.73 -8.11 16.80
N ALA A 271 14.37 -8.17 15.62
CA ALA A 271 15.21 -9.30 15.23
C ALA A 271 16.50 -9.34 16.07
N LEU A 272 17.11 -8.19 16.31
CA LEU A 272 18.29 -8.04 17.16
C LEU A 272 17.99 -8.51 18.58
N ALA A 273 16.89 -8.04 19.16
CA ALA A 273 16.45 -8.44 20.49
C ALA A 273 16.24 -9.96 20.59
N ALA A 274 15.58 -10.57 19.59
CA ALA A 274 15.36 -12.00 19.55
C ALA A 274 16.66 -12.82 19.36
N ALA A 275 17.63 -12.30 18.59
CA ALA A 275 18.87 -13.02 18.32
C ALA A 275 19.84 -13.03 19.52
N TYR A 276 19.74 -12.04 20.41
CA TYR A 276 20.60 -11.88 21.58
C TYR A 276 19.86 -12.09 22.91
N ASP A 277 18.62 -12.56 22.88
CA ASP A 277 17.74 -12.72 24.05
C ASP A 277 17.64 -11.44 24.91
N ASP A 278 17.67 -10.27 24.26
CA ASP A 278 17.57 -8.97 24.93
C ASP A 278 16.10 -8.63 25.21
N VAL A 279 15.65 -9.04 26.40
CA VAL A 279 14.27 -8.86 26.87
C VAL A 279 13.91 -7.38 27.04
N ASP A 280 14.87 -6.52 27.39
CA ASP A 280 14.61 -5.10 27.62
C ASP A 280 14.39 -4.38 26.29
N LEU A 281 15.26 -4.61 25.30
CA LEU A 281 15.08 -4.11 23.95
C LEU A 281 13.77 -4.65 23.33
N ALA A 282 13.45 -5.93 23.54
CA ALA A 282 12.19 -6.50 23.06
C ALA A 282 10.97 -5.76 23.63
N ARG A 283 10.99 -5.40 24.93
CA ARG A 283 9.92 -4.64 25.59
C ARG A 283 9.82 -3.22 25.06
N ASP A 284 10.95 -2.57 24.82
CA ASP A 284 11.01 -1.22 24.29
C ASP A 284 10.45 -1.16 22.85
N VAL A 285 10.84 -2.11 22.00
CA VAL A 285 10.30 -2.25 20.65
C VAL A 285 8.80 -2.54 20.68
N ALA A 286 8.31 -3.42 21.57
CA ALA A 286 6.88 -3.69 21.71
C ALA A 286 6.07 -2.43 22.10
N ALA A 287 6.62 -1.58 22.99
CA ALA A 287 6.01 -0.31 23.36
C ALA A 287 5.98 0.71 22.21
N LEU A 288 7.04 0.77 21.40
CA LEU A 288 7.05 1.58 20.17
C LEU A 288 6.01 1.09 19.17
N VAL A 289 5.98 -0.22 18.90
CA VAL A 289 5.08 -0.85 17.93
C VAL A 289 3.60 -0.60 18.25
N THR A 290 3.24 -0.60 19.54
CA THR A 290 1.85 -0.37 19.99
C THR A 290 1.39 1.07 19.86
N THR A 291 2.31 2.04 19.88
CA THR A 291 2.01 3.47 19.84
C THR A 291 2.43 4.14 18.54
N TRP A 292 3.09 3.41 17.62
CA TRP A 292 3.60 3.97 16.37
C TRP A 292 2.47 4.58 15.53
N PRO A 293 2.63 5.83 15.05
CA PRO A 293 1.57 6.55 14.36
C PRO A 293 1.20 5.87 13.05
N ALA A 294 -0.10 5.83 12.74
CA ALA A 294 -0.54 5.37 11.41
C ALA A 294 0.05 6.28 10.32
N PRO A 295 0.61 5.70 9.23
CA PRO A 295 0.96 6.49 8.06
C PRO A 295 -0.30 7.07 7.42
N ARG A 296 -0.14 8.06 6.54
CA ARG A 296 -1.28 8.61 5.79
C ARG A 296 -1.99 7.48 5.02
N PRO A 297 -3.33 7.55 4.86
CA PRO A 297 -4.07 6.52 4.15
C PRO A 297 -3.48 6.25 2.77
N TYR A 298 -3.12 4.99 2.52
CA TYR A 298 -2.69 4.55 1.21
C TYR A 298 -3.91 4.36 0.32
N GLY A 299 -3.84 4.81 -0.94
CA GLY A 299 -4.93 4.63 -1.90
C GLY A 299 -5.45 3.21 -1.97
N ARG A 300 -4.52 2.25 -1.99
CA ARG A 300 -4.85 0.82 -2.07
C ARG A 300 -5.66 0.29 -0.89
N THR A 301 -5.49 0.83 0.33
CA THR A 301 -6.20 0.35 1.53
C THR A 301 -7.54 1.03 1.78
N LEU A 302 -7.86 2.12 1.06
CA LEU A 302 -9.09 2.89 1.27
C LEU A 302 -10.33 2.03 1.13
N ALA A 303 -10.37 1.24 0.05
CA ALA A 303 -11.38 0.26 -0.25
C ALA A 303 -11.65 -0.70 0.92
N LEU A 304 -10.59 -1.36 1.41
CA LEU A 304 -10.71 -2.33 2.49
C LEU A 304 -11.09 -1.65 3.82
N SER A 305 -10.54 -0.48 4.09
CA SER A 305 -10.89 0.31 5.28
C SER A 305 -12.38 0.71 5.27
N ALA A 306 -12.90 1.11 4.11
CA ALA A 306 -14.31 1.46 3.93
C ALA A 306 -15.21 0.22 4.07
N ALA A 307 -14.85 -0.90 3.45
CA ALA A 307 -15.59 -2.16 3.57
C ALA A 307 -15.67 -2.65 5.03
N LEU A 308 -14.56 -2.54 5.77
CA LEU A 308 -14.51 -2.88 7.20
C LEU A 308 -15.15 -1.82 8.11
N ARG A 309 -15.49 -0.64 7.57
CA ARG A 309 -16.00 0.53 8.31
C ARG A 309 -15.06 0.99 9.42
N VAL A 310 -13.75 0.94 9.14
CA VAL A 310 -12.69 1.28 10.11
C VAL A 310 -11.87 2.48 9.66
N THR A 311 -11.33 3.21 10.64
CA THR A 311 -10.31 4.25 10.43
C THR A 311 -9.11 3.91 11.31
N PRO A 312 -8.04 3.31 10.75
CA PRO A 312 -6.83 2.97 11.50
C PRO A 312 -6.24 4.20 12.20
N ARG A 313 -5.89 4.06 13.47
CA ARG A 313 -5.21 5.12 14.26
C ARG A 313 -3.75 4.79 14.52
N ARG A 314 -3.37 3.52 14.40
CA ARG A 314 -2.03 2.99 14.67
C ARG A 314 -1.44 2.33 13.45
N ALA A 315 -0.12 2.39 13.29
CA ALA A 315 0.57 1.74 12.17
C ALA A 315 0.24 0.25 12.07
N MET A 316 0.11 -0.44 13.20
CA MET A 316 -0.25 -1.86 13.23
C MET A 316 -1.54 -2.17 12.45
N GLN A 317 -2.58 -1.37 12.64
CA GLN A 317 -3.88 -1.57 11.97
C GLN A 317 -3.77 -1.29 10.47
N THR A 318 -3.05 -0.23 10.08
CA THR A 318 -2.78 0.07 8.67
C THR A 318 -1.99 -1.05 8.00
N GLN A 319 -1.06 -1.66 8.73
CA GLN A 319 -0.24 -2.77 8.23
C GLN A 319 -1.05 -4.06 8.15
N GLY A 320 -2.04 -4.24 9.02
CA GLY A 320 -3.07 -5.26 8.88
C GLY A 320 -3.90 -5.10 7.61
N LEU A 321 -4.29 -3.88 7.24
CA LEU A 321 -5.00 -3.63 5.96
C LEU A 321 -4.13 -4.04 4.79
N LEU A 322 -2.85 -3.63 4.81
CA LEU A 322 -1.88 -4.00 3.77
C LEU A 322 -1.67 -5.51 3.68
N HIS A 323 -1.53 -6.18 4.82
CA HIS A 323 -1.38 -7.63 4.87
C HIS A 323 -2.60 -8.34 4.30
N THR A 324 -3.79 -7.91 4.73
CA THR A 324 -5.06 -8.49 4.33
C THR A 324 -5.28 -8.34 2.83
N GLN A 325 -4.97 -7.16 2.28
CA GLN A 325 -5.09 -6.89 0.86
C GLN A 325 -4.10 -7.71 0.01
N ASP A 326 -2.82 -7.74 0.43
CA ASP A 326 -1.75 -8.45 -0.27
C ASP A 326 -1.96 -9.98 -0.24
N LEU A 327 -2.52 -10.54 0.86
CA LEU A 327 -2.73 -11.98 1.01
C LEU A 327 -4.08 -12.48 0.51
N TRP A 328 -5.16 -11.72 0.70
CA TRP A 328 -6.52 -12.21 0.45
C TRP A 328 -7.19 -11.49 -0.70
N CYS A 329 -7.33 -10.16 -0.62
CA CYS A 329 -8.14 -9.40 -1.57
C CYS A 329 -7.61 -9.51 -3.01
N SER A 330 -6.29 -9.42 -3.19
CA SER A 330 -5.63 -9.56 -4.50
C SER A 330 -5.60 -10.99 -5.05
N ARG A 331 -5.98 -11.99 -4.25
CA ARG A 331 -5.89 -13.43 -4.59
C ARG A 331 -7.25 -14.13 -4.61
N ALA A 332 -8.34 -13.37 -4.68
CA ALA A 332 -9.71 -13.90 -4.61
C ALA A 332 -9.97 -14.78 -3.36
N GLY A 333 -9.31 -14.49 -2.23
CA GLY A 333 -9.41 -15.26 -0.98
C GLY A 333 -10.66 -14.99 -0.13
N CYS A 334 -11.72 -14.42 -0.73
CA CYS A 334 -12.99 -14.18 -0.05
C CYS A 334 -13.59 -15.51 0.45
N GLY A 335 -14.17 -15.52 1.66
CA GLY A 335 -14.68 -16.72 2.32
C GLY A 335 -13.68 -17.42 3.24
N GLN A 336 -12.37 -17.23 3.00
CA GLN A 336 -11.29 -17.77 3.86
C GLN A 336 -10.53 -16.67 4.61
N CYS A 337 -10.64 -15.43 4.14
CA CYS A 337 -10.10 -14.25 4.79
C CYS A 337 -10.66 -14.08 6.22
N PRO A 338 -9.85 -13.61 7.20
CA PRO A 338 -10.27 -13.40 8.60
C PRO A 338 -11.50 -12.51 8.81
N PHE A 339 -11.89 -11.75 7.79
CA PHE A 339 -13.04 -10.84 7.79
C PHE A 339 -14.27 -11.38 7.04
N SER A 340 -14.22 -12.64 6.60
CA SER A 340 -15.35 -13.32 5.96
C SER A 340 -16.23 -14.00 7.01
N THR A 341 -17.54 -14.05 6.78
CA THR A 341 -18.50 -14.80 7.60
C THR A 341 -18.06 -16.25 7.78
N GLY A 342 -17.86 -16.71 9.02
CA GLY A 342 -17.53 -18.12 9.35
C GLY A 342 -16.07 -18.39 9.74
N ALA A 343 -15.13 -17.46 9.53
CA ALA A 343 -13.72 -17.67 9.89
C ALA A 343 -13.46 -17.84 11.40
N ALA A 344 -14.41 -17.41 12.25
CA ALA A 344 -14.35 -17.56 13.70
C ALA A 344 -15.08 -18.81 14.24
N GLY A 345 -15.67 -19.66 13.38
CA GLY A 345 -16.57 -20.74 13.80
C GLY A 345 -16.03 -22.17 13.73
N GLU A 346 -14.87 -22.43 13.13
CA GLU A 346 -14.42 -23.82 12.86
C GLU A 346 -13.08 -24.22 13.49
N SER A 347 -12.43 -23.37 14.30
CA SER A 347 -11.17 -23.75 14.97
C SER A 347 -11.33 -24.36 16.36
N GLU A 348 -12.55 -24.58 16.87
CA GLU A 348 -12.78 -25.13 18.23
C GLU A 348 -13.37 -26.55 18.25
N SER A 349 -13.39 -27.27 17.13
CA SER A 349 -13.77 -28.69 17.17
C SER A 349 -13.04 -29.54 16.13
N ARG A 350 -11.80 -29.93 16.45
CA ARG A 350 -11.31 -31.25 16.06
C ARG A 350 -10.66 -31.92 17.28
N PRO A 351 -11.06 -33.15 17.63
CA PRO A 351 -10.59 -33.88 18.80
C PRO A 351 -9.12 -34.26 18.72
#